data_AF-A0A1G1YGQ3-F1
#
_entry.id   AF-A0A1G1YGQ3-F1
#
_cell.length_a   1.000
_cell.length_b   1.000
_cell.length_c   1.000
_cell.angle_alpha   90.00
_cell.angle_beta   90.00
_cell.angle_gamma   90.00
#
_symmetry.space_group_name_H-M   'P 1'
#
loop_
_entity.id
_entity.type
_entity.pdbx_description
1 polymer ?
#
loop_
_entity_poly.entity_id
_entity_poly.type
_entity_poly.pdbx_seq_one_letter_code
_entity_poly.pdbx_strand_id
1 'polypeptide(L)'
;MPSISFVFLRNKEYYENWIFHKRGGISMKKVLTTEEFQRRVKMGFLNFAGTIITGDVSLANRKLRGSLNFRKSTVKGVFHFEKGSISGDLNLREASIEGDLHLEQSHVGGKLNLTSCRVHGTLNRSASLVRGDIVIVDVQSREYVRP
;
A
#
# COMPACT_ATOMS: atom_id res chain seq x y z
N MET A 1 -30.42 26.65 0.11
CA MET A 1 -30.13 26.87 -1.33
C MET A 1 -29.28 28.14 -1.46
N PRO A 2 -28.36 28.23 -2.44
CA PRO A 2 -26.92 28.37 -2.18
C PRO A 2 -26.32 29.75 -2.53
N SER A 3 -25.07 29.99 -2.10
CA SER A 3 -24.05 30.56 -2.99
C SER A 3 -22.67 29.92 -2.73
N ILE A 4 -22.24 29.18 -3.74
CA ILE A 4 -20.90 28.67 -3.97
C ILE A 4 -20.25 29.68 -4.92
N SER A 5 -19.07 30.21 -4.58
CA SER A 5 -18.22 30.96 -5.53
C SER A 5 -16.81 30.39 -5.40
N PHE A 6 -16.44 29.43 -6.24
CA PHE A 6 -15.69 29.64 -7.49
C PHE A 6 -14.41 30.46 -7.29
N VAL A 7 -13.32 29.77 -6.91
CA VAL A 7 -11.97 30.07 -7.39
C VAL A 7 -11.46 28.80 -8.07
N PHE A 8 -11.53 28.79 -9.39
CA PHE A 8 -11.01 27.75 -10.28
C PHE A 8 -9.55 28.04 -10.64
N LEU A 9 -8.82 26.97 -11.02
CA LEU A 9 -7.44 26.87 -11.57
C LEU A 9 -6.40 26.50 -10.48
N ARG A 10 -5.74 25.33 -10.46
CA ARG A 10 -5.22 24.53 -11.57
C ARG A 10 -4.87 23.10 -11.07
N ASN A 11 -5.74 22.10 -11.27
CA ASN A 11 -5.42 20.66 -11.43
C ASN A 11 -6.68 19.81 -11.23
N LYS A 12 -7.19 19.21 -12.31
CA LYS A 12 -8.32 18.26 -12.26
C LYS A 12 -7.99 16.95 -11.49
N GLU A 13 -6.71 16.55 -11.40
CA GLU A 13 -6.28 15.33 -10.68
C GLU A 13 -6.64 15.32 -9.18
N TYR A 14 -6.87 16.48 -8.54
CA TYR A 14 -7.09 16.52 -7.08
C TYR A 14 -8.48 16.07 -6.63
N TYR A 15 -9.49 16.12 -7.50
CA TYR A 15 -10.89 15.95 -7.11
C TYR A 15 -11.52 14.62 -7.53
N GLU A 16 -10.89 13.84 -8.40
CA GLU A 16 -11.51 12.62 -8.96
C GLU A 16 -11.40 11.37 -8.05
N ASN A 17 -10.65 11.45 -6.96
CA ASN A 17 -10.33 10.30 -6.10
C ASN A 17 -11.06 10.28 -4.73
N TRP A 18 -12.28 10.81 -4.69
CA TRP A 18 -13.01 11.03 -3.43
C TRP A 18 -14.42 10.44 -3.48
N ILE A 19 -14.70 9.43 -2.66
CA ILE A 19 -16.06 8.90 -2.47
C ILE A 19 -16.79 9.77 -1.43
N PHE A 20 -17.85 10.44 -1.85
CA PHE A 20 -18.72 11.23 -0.96
C PHE A 20 -19.79 10.34 -0.32
N HIS A 21 -19.82 10.24 1.01
CA HIS A 21 -21.00 9.75 1.74
C HIS A 21 -21.53 10.84 2.67
N LYS A 22 -22.84 11.08 2.58
CA LYS A 22 -23.52 12.20 3.24
C LYS A 22 -23.83 11.80 4.69
N ARG A 23 -23.20 12.52 5.63
CA ARG A 23 -23.40 12.62 7.10
C ARG A 23 -22.41 11.81 7.96
N GLY A 24 -21.50 12.55 8.61
CA GLY A 24 -20.86 12.15 9.87
C GLY A 24 -19.39 11.75 9.80
N GLY A 25 -18.49 12.72 9.67
CA GLY A 25 -17.04 12.53 9.85
C GLY A 25 -16.29 12.21 8.55
N ILE A 26 -15.51 13.16 8.06
CA ILE A 26 -14.73 12.98 6.83
C ILE A 26 -13.49 12.14 7.15
N SER A 27 -13.53 10.82 6.97
CA SER A 27 -12.30 10.04 6.79
C SER A 27 -11.92 10.09 5.31
N MET A 28 -11.09 11.07 4.95
CA MET A 28 -10.53 11.29 3.61
C MET A 28 -9.57 10.14 3.22
N LYS A 29 -10.08 8.97 2.87
CA LYS A 29 -9.22 7.93 2.28
C LYS A 29 -8.89 8.33 0.85
N LYS A 30 -7.65 8.70 0.63
CA LYS A 30 -7.10 9.03 -0.68
C LYS A 30 -7.17 7.80 -1.57
N VAL A 31 -7.87 7.88 -2.69
CA VAL A 31 -7.85 6.83 -3.72
C VAL A 31 -6.72 7.13 -4.70
N LEU A 32 -6.02 6.10 -5.17
CA LEU A 32 -4.99 6.20 -6.20
C LEU A 32 -5.18 5.09 -7.22
N THR A 33 -5.05 5.42 -8.50
CA THR A 33 -4.83 4.39 -9.52
C THR A 33 -3.42 3.80 -9.38
N THR A 34 -3.18 2.65 -10.02
CA THR A 34 -1.84 2.07 -10.10
C THR A 34 -0.84 3.05 -10.72
N GLU A 35 -1.24 3.79 -11.75
CA GLU A 35 -0.37 4.76 -12.44
C GLU A 35 0.01 5.93 -11.53
N GLU A 36 -0.95 6.46 -10.77
CA GLU A 36 -0.71 7.55 -9.82
C GLU A 36 0.19 7.10 -8.67
N PHE A 37 -0.02 5.88 -8.16
CA PHE A 37 0.86 5.26 -7.18
C PHE A 37 2.29 5.17 -7.74
N GLN A 38 2.47 4.61 -8.93
CA GLN A 38 3.78 4.45 -9.56
C GLN A 38 4.47 5.80 -9.79
N ARG A 39 3.72 6.82 -10.22
CA ARG A 39 4.22 8.18 -10.41
C ARG A 39 4.75 8.76 -9.09
N ARG A 40 4.01 8.62 -8.00
CA ARG A 40 4.41 9.12 -6.67
C ARG A 40 5.69 8.44 -6.18
N VAL A 41 5.78 7.11 -6.32
CA VAL A 41 7.01 6.37 -5.94
C VAL A 41 8.21 6.84 -6.76
N LYS A 42 8.05 7.05 -8.08
CA LYS A 42 9.12 7.61 -8.93
C LYS A 42 9.58 9.00 -8.48
N MET A 43 8.68 9.80 -7.91
CA MET A 43 9.00 11.11 -7.32
C MET A 43 9.59 11.01 -5.90
N GLY A 44 9.85 9.81 -5.38
CA GLY A 44 10.44 9.59 -4.05
C GLY A 44 9.44 9.56 -2.90
N PHE A 45 8.13 9.56 -3.19
CA PHE A 45 7.12 9.49 -2.15
C PHE A 45 6.91 8.05 -1.66
N LEU A 46 7.04 7.83 -0.35
CA LEU A 46 7.01 6.49 0.27
C LEU A 46 5.93 6.32 1.36
N ASN A 47 5.04 7.30 1.55
CA ASN A 47 4.03 7.27 2.62
C ASN A 47 2.58 7.18 2.07
N PHE A 48 2.05 5.97 2.00
CA PHE A 48 0.71 5.65 1.51
C PHE A 48 -0.27 5.24 2.63
N ALA A 49 0.01 5.63 3.87
CA ALA A 49 -0.87 5.31 4.99
C ALA A 49 -2.32 5.77 4.73
N GLY A 50 -3.29 4.90 5.01
CA GLY A 50 -4.73 5.15 4.84
C GLY A 50 -5.21 5.29 3.39
N THR A 51 -4.34 5.05 2.40
CA THR A 51 -4.67 5.17 0.96
C THR A 51 -5.41 3.92 0.46
N ILE A 52 -6.31 4.08 -0.51
CA ILE A 52 -6.87 2.99 -1.31
C ILE A 52 -6.17 3.01 -2.66
N ILE A 53 -5.54 1.91 -3.04
CA ILE A 53 -4.93 1.73 -4.36
C ILE A 53 -5.82 0.77 -5.13
N THR A 54 -6.35 1.22 -6.26
CA THR A 54 -7.44 0.53 -6.97
C THR A 54 -6.99 -0.68 -7.78
N GLY A 55 -5.68 -0.92 -7.88
CA GLY A 55 -5.12 -2.06 -8.59
C GLY A 55 -3.83 -2.53 -7.95
N ASP A 56 -2.97 -3.13 -8.77
CA ASP A 56 -1.72 -3.72 -8.31
C ASP A 56 -0.72 -2.66 -7.86
N VAL A 57 0.05 -3.02 -6.83
CA VAL A 57 1.24 -2.30 -6.39
C VAL A 57 2.45 -3.09 -6.87
N SER A 58 3.18 -2.56 -7.86
CA SER A 58 4.40 -3.20 -8.36
C SER A 58 5.65 -2.42 -7.98
N LEU A 59 6.42 -2.97 -7.05
CA LEU A 59 7.70 -2.46 -6.57
C LEU A 59 8.82 -3.51 -6.74
N ALA A 60 8.58 -4.52 -7.58
CA ALA A 60 9.55 -5.57 -7.84
C ALA A 60 10.89 -4.99 -8.34
N ASN A 61 12.00 -5.54 -7.86
CA ASN A 61 13.37 -5.12 -8.19
C ASN A 61 13.69 -3.63 -7.88
N ARG A 62 12.84 -2.91 -7.14
CA ARG A 62 13.08 -1.50 -6.78
C ARG A 62 14.00 -1.37 -5.59
N LYS A 63 14.88 -0.36 -5.62
CA LYS A 63 15.65 0.09 -4.45
C LYS A 63 15.04 1.39 -3.93
N LEU A 64 14.49 1.36 -2.72
CA LEU A 64 13.84 2.49 -2.06
C LEU A 64 14.70 2.95 -0.89
N ARG A 65 15.06 4.25 -0.88
CA ARG A 65 15.80 4.88 0.21
C ARG A 65 14.80 5.49 1.19
N GLY A 66 14.71 4.93 2.39
CA GLY A 66 13.75 5.34 3.44
C GLY A 66 12.81 4.21 3.85
N SER A 67 11.76 4.54 4.60
CA SER A 67 10.72 3.59 5.03
C SER A 67 9.48 3.68 4.12
N LEU A 68 8.94 2.52 3.73
CA LEU A 68 7.74 2.40 2.92
C LEU A 68 6.53 2.11 3.83
N ASN A 69 5.57 3.03 3.83
CA ASN A 69 4.44 3.00 4.77
C ASN A 69 3.10 2.79 4.07
N PHE A 70 2.45 1.67 4.36
CA PHE A 70 1.11 1.27 3.93
C PHE A 70 0.18 1.03 5.12
N ARG A 71 0.47 1.63 6.27
CA ARG A 71 -0.38 1.44 7.46
C ARG A 71 -1.83 1.79 7.17
N LYS A 72 -2.78 0.90 7.50
CA LYS A 72 -4.22 1.07 7.28
C LYS A 72 -4.64 1.31 5.81
N SER A 73 -3.77 1.00 4.84
CA SER A 73 -4.11 1.12 3.41
C SER A 73 -4.92 -0.06 2.91
N THR A 74 -5.59 0.11 1.78
CA THR A 74 -6.21 -0.97 1.02
C THR A 74 -5.56 -1.07 -0.35
N VAL A 75 -5.10 -2.25 -0.75
CA VAL A 75 -4.65 -2.54 -2.11
C VAL A 75 -5.66 -3.50 -2.71
N LYS A 76 -6.36 -3.07 -3.76
CA LYS A 76 -7.42 -3.83 -4.44
C LYS A 76 -6.87 -4.92 -5.36
N GLY A 77 -5.58 -4.91 -5.64
CA GLY A 77 -4.88 -5.92 -6.42
C GLY A 77 -3.79 -6.65 -5.63
N VAL A 78 -2.78 -7.11 -6.36
CA VAL A 78 -1.59 -7.81 -5.84
C VAL A 78 -0.54 -6.80 -5.37
N PHE A 79 0.18 -7.13 -4.30
CA PHE A 79 1.33 -6.37 -3.82
C PHE A 79 2.63 -7.09 -4.16
N HIS A 80 3.35 -6.62 -5.18
CA HIS A 80 4.63 -7.15 -5.61
C HIS A 80 5.79 -6.34 -5.05
N PHE A 81 6.61 -6.97 -4.21
CA PHE A 81 7.89 -6.42 -3.74
C PHE A 81 9.03 -7.45 -3.82
N GLU A 82 8.88 -8.42 -4.71
CA GLU A 82 9.89 -9.43 -5.04
C GLU A 82 11.22 -8.79 -5.44
N LYS A 83 12.34 -9.30 -4.93
CA LYS A 83 13.70 -8.82 -5.22
C LYS A 83 13.91 -7.31 -4.95
N GLY A 84 12.97 -6.66 -4.26
CA GLY A 84 13.05 -5.26 -3.88
C GLY A 84 13.97 -5.06 -2.68
N SER A 85 14.46 -3.83 -2.50
CA SER A 85 15.23 -3.44 -1.32
C SER A 85 14.72 -2.12 -0.76
N ILE A 86 14.43 -2.09 0.54
CA ILE A 86 14.10 -0.89 1.31
C ILE A 86 15.19 -0.70 2.37
N SER A 87 15.78 0.49 2.48
CA SER A 87 16.81 0.75 3.49
C SER A 87 16.24 0.91 4.91
N GLY A 88 14.98 1.34 5.03
CA GLY A 88 14.24 1.47 6.29
C GLY A 88 13.21 0.37 6.50
N ASP A 89 12.06 0.74 7.06
CA ASP A 89 10.98 -0.19 7.40
C ASP A 89 10.03 -0.44 6.23
N LEU A 90 9.43 -1.63 6.19
CA LEU A 90 8.23 -1.92 5.40
C LEU A 90 7.05 -2.11 6.36
N ASN A 91 6.14 -1.14 6.39
CA ASN A 91 5.02 -1.12 7.31
C ASN A 91 3.68 -1.37 6.60
N LEU A 92 3.14 -2.57 6.76
CA LEU A 92 1.82 -3.00 6.28
C LEU A 92 0.84 -3.23 7.45
N ARG A 93 1.10 -2.62 8.61
CA ARG A 93 0.23 -2.76 9.79
C ARG A 93 -1.21 -2.36 9.46
N GLU A 94 -2.16 -3.22 9.79
CA GLU A 94 -3.60 -3.02 9.55
C GLU A 94 -3.93 -2.77 8.05
N ALA A 95 -3.03 -3.15 7.13
CA ALA A 95 -3.29 -3.06 5.69
C ALA A 95 -4.15 -4.23 5.22
N SER A 96 -4.97 -3.98 4.19
CA SER A 96 -5.77 -5.00 3.51
C SER A 96 -5.31 -5.13 2.07
N ILE A 97 -4.87 -6.32 1.67
CA ILE A 97 -4.45 -6.65 0.30
C ILE A 97 -5.45 -7.66 -0.23
N GLU A 98 -6.20 -7.30 -1.28
CA GLU A 98 -7.26 -8.15 -1.84
C GLU A 98 -6.69 -9.28 -2.72
N GLY A 99 -5.51 -9.09 -3.31
CA GLY A 99 -4.76 -10.13 -4.00
C GLY A 99 -3.68 -10.78 -3.13
N ASP A 100 -2.63 -11.25 -3.80
CA ASP A 100 -1.46 -11.84 -3.16
C ASP A 100 -0.50 -10.77 -2.62
N LEU A 101 0.33 -11.16 -1.64
CA LEU A 101 1.47 -10.37 -1.15
C LEU A 101 2.76 -11.13 -1.42
N HIS A 102 3.55 -10.62 -2.36
CA HIS A 102 4.81 -11.21 -2.79
C HIS A 102 6.00 -10.41 -2.26
N LEU A 103 6.81 -11.05 -1.42
CA LEU A 103 8.01 -10.49 -0.77
C LEU A 103 9.25 -11.37 -1.02
N GLU A 104 9.20 -12.29 -1.98
CA GLU A 104 10.25 -13.25 -2.29
C GLU A 104 11.56 -12.54 -2.59
N GLN A 105 12.65 -13.01 -1.98
CA GLN A 105 13.99 -12.43 -2.19
C GLN A 105 14.07 -10.92 -1.91
N SER A 106 13.11 -10.35 -1.17
CA SER A 106 13.15 -8.94 -0.79
C SER A 106 14.12 -8.68 0.36
N HIS A 107 14.64 -7.46 0.42
CA HIS A 107 15.51 -6.99 1.49
C HIS A 107 14.89 -5.80 2.23
N VAL A 108 14.66 -5.94 3.54
CA VAL A 108 14.22 -4.84 4.40
C VAL A 108 15.31 -4.56 5.43
N GLY A 109 15.89 -3.37 5.36
CA GLY A 109 16.98 -2.92 6.23
C GLY A 109 16.53 -2.67 7.67
N GLY A 110 15.29 -2.23 7.85
CA GLY A 110 14.63 -2.05 9.14
C GLY A 110 13.66 -3.19 9.47
N LYS A 111 12.48 -2.83 10.01
CA LYS A 111 11.43 -3.76 10.42
C LYS A 111 10.47 -4.07 9.29
N LEU A 112 10.03 -5.32 9.21
CA LEU A 112 8.88 -5.74 8.41
C LEU A 112 7.68 -5.94 9.34
N ASN A 113 6.73 -5.03 9.28
CA ASN A 113 5.55 -5.04 10.15
C ASN A 113 4.30 -5.45 9.38
N LEU A 114 3.79 -6.66 9.66
CA LEU A 114 2.55 -7.21 9.13
C LEU A 114 1.45 -7.34 10.20
N THR A 115 1.57 -6.62 11.33
CA THR A 115 0.59 -6.70 12.44
C THR A 115 -0.83 -6.41 11.94
N SER A 116 -1.76 -7.34 12.13
CA SER A 116 -3.16 -7.25 11.71
C SER A 116 -3.31 -6.98 10.21
N CYS A 117 -2.33 -7.38 9.38
CA CYS A 117 -2.44 -7.28 7.94
C CYS A 117 -3.30 -8.43 7.41
N ARG A 118 -4.30 -8.10 6.59
CA ARG A 118 -5.15 -9.09 5.92
C ARG A 118 -4.73 -9.24 4.47
N VAL A 119 -4.39 -10.46 4.06
CA VAL A 119 -4.09 -10.82 2.67
C VAL A 119 -5.18 -11.81 2.23
N HIS A 120 -6.01 -11.41 1.28
CA HIS A 120 -7.13 -12.25 0.85
C HIS A 120 -6.69 -13.36 -0.12
N GLY A 121 -5.55 -13.18 -0.78
CA GLY A 121 -4.83 -14.23 -1.51
C GLY A 121 -3.77 -14.92 -0.65
N THR A 122 -2.63 -15.20 -1.29
CA THR A 122 -1.47 -15.89 -0.75
C THR A 122 -0.43 -14.90 -0.24
N LEU A 123 0.25 -15.25 0.85
CA LEU A 123 1.46 -14.56 1.31
C LEU A 123 2.69 -15.36 0.92
N ASN A 124 3.49 -14.87 -0.03
CA ASN A 124 4.78 -15.48 -0.36
C ASN A 124 5.94 -14.63 0.15
N ARG A 125 6.81 -15.24 0.96
CA ARG A 125 7.96 -14.58 1.61
C ARG A 125 9.26 -15.37 1.47
N SER A 126 9.29 -16.32 0.54
CA SER A 126 10.39 -17.26 0.36
C SER A 126 11.72 -16.52 0.14
N ALA A 127 12.75 -16.90 0.90
CA ALA A 127 14.09 -16.30 0.83
C ALA A 127 14.13 -14.77 1.04
N SER A 128 13.16 -14.16 1.73
CA SER A 128 13.22 -12.76 2.14
C SER A 128 14.22 -12.54 3.27
N LEU A 129 15.05 -11.50 3.17
CA LEU A 129 16.04 -11.12 4.18
C LEU A 129 15.60 -9.85 4.90
N VAL A 130 15.30 -9.97 6.19
CA VAL A 130 15.00 -8.83 7.06
C VAL A 130 16.16 -8.70 8.05
N ARG A 131 16.83 -7.54 8.04
CA ARG A 131 17.95 -7.28 8.98
C ARG A 131 17.48 -6.85 10.37
N GLY A 132 16.25 -6.33 10.48
CA GLY A 132 15.61 -6.00 11.75
C GLY A 132 14.53 -7.01 12.17
N ASP A 133 13.58 -6.54 12.97
CA ASP A 133 12.50 -7.39 13.47
C ASP A 133 11.47 -7.72 12.39
N ILE A 134 11.05 -8.98 12.38
CA ILE A 134 9.82 -9.40 11.72
C ILE A 134 8.72 -9.40 12.77
N VAL A 135 7.75 -8.50 12.64
CA VAL A 135 6.56 -8.48 13.51
C VAL A 135 5.37 -8.97 12.71
N ILE A 136 4.95 -10.20 13.00
CA ILE A 136 3.76 -10.83 12.45
C ILE A 136 2.85 -11.16 13.63
N VAL A 137 1.69 -10.53 13.67
CA VAL A 137 0.65 -10.79 14.65
C VAL A 137 -0.65 -10.75 13.87
N ASP A 138 -1.42 -11.83 13.87
CA ASP A 138 -2.72 -11.90 13.18
C ASP A 138 -2.63 -11.57 11.67
N VAL A 139 -1.85 -12.37 10.93
CA VAL A 139 -1.90 -12.35 9.46
C VAL A 139 -2.86 -13.41 9.00
N GLN A 140 -3.92 -12.98 8.33
CA GLN A 140 -4.90 -13.86 7.70
C GLN A 140 -4.52 -13.99 6.23
N SER A 141 -4.14 -15.19 5.80
CA SER A 141 -3.92 -15.57 4.40
C SER A 141 -4.71 -16.84 4.09
N ARG A 142 -5.26 -16.96 2.88
CA ARG A 142 -5.78 -18.26 2.41
C ARG A 142 -4.62 -19.06 1.85
N GLU A 143 -4.47 -20.31 2.29
CA GLU A 143 -3.61 -21.26 1.59
C GLU A 143 -4.24 -21.58 0.23
N TYR A 144 -3.48 -21.35 -0.84
CA TYR A 144 -3.83 -21.86 -2.17
C TYR A 144 -3.56 -23.36 -2.20
N VAL A 145 -4.61 -24.15 -1.94
CA VAL A 145 -4.58 -25.60 -2.17
C VAL A 145 -4.62 -25.81 -3.67
N ARG A 146 -3.52 -26.28 -4.27
CA ARG A 146 -3.51 -26.67 -5.69
C ARG A 146 -4.50 -27.84 -5.87
N PRO A 147 -5.34 -27.85 -6.92
CA PRO A 147 -6.15 -29.01 -7.26
C PRO A 147 -5.29 -30.23 -7.62
#